data_AF-A0A1C6RXI9-F1
#
_entry.id   AF-A0A1C6RXI9-F1
#
_cell.length_a   1.000
_cell.length_b   1.000
_cell.length_c   1.000
_cell.angle_alpha   90.00
_cell.angle_beta   90.00
_cell.angle_gamma   90.00
#
_symmetry.space_group_name_H-M   'P 1'
#
loop_
_entity.id
_entity.type
_entity.pdbx_description
1 polymer ?
#
loop_
_entity_poly.entity_id
_entity_poly.type
_entity_poly.pdbx_seq_one_letter_code
_entity_poly.pdbx_strand_id
1 'polypeptide(L)' 'MLGTALNAGVSPETLRKIESGRVATPAFPTIAAIAGVLGLSLDAVWAEISQSDGGAGLAGSDRGPAERLAS' A
#
# COMPACT_ATOMS: atom_id res chain seq x y z
N MET A 1 3.93 10.14 -13.87
CA MET A 1 4.10 8.77 -14.40
C MET A 1 5.39 8.60 -15.21
N LEU A 2 5.58 9.27 -16.36
CA LEU A 2 6.83 9.17 -17.15
C LEU A 2 8.08 9.55 -16.35
N GLY A 3 8.08 10.73 -15.71
CA GLY A 3 9.21 11.19 -14.89
C GLY A 3 9.52 10.25 -13.72
N THR A 4 8.48 9.76 -13.03
CA THR A 4 8.63 8.77 -11.95
C THR A 4 9.32 7.50 -12.43
N ALA A 5 8.86 6.95 -13.56
CA ALA A 5 9.42 5.72 -14.12
C ALA A 5 10.91 5.90 -14.49
N LEU A 6 11.24 6.99 -15.19
CA LEU A 6 12.61 7.27 -15.60
C LEU A 6 13.53 7.50 -14.40
N ASN A 7 13.09 8.26 -13.40
CA ASN A 7 13.87 8.50 -12.18
C ASN A 7 14.06 7.22 -11.36
N ALA A 8 13.11 6.28 -11.43
CA ALA A 8 13.18 5.00 -10.73
C ALA A 8 13.92 3.91 -11.53
N GLY A 9 14.44 4.23 -12.72
CA GLY A 9 15.17 3.29 -13.57
C GLY A 9 14.29 2.20 -14.19
N VAL A 10 12.98 2.45 -14.34
CA VAL A 10 12.04 1.51 -14.98
C VAL A 10 11.38 2.11 -16.20
N SER A 11 10.94 1.25 -17.13
CA SER A 11 10.16 1.72 -18.27
C SER A 11 8.78 2.23 -17.81
N PRO A 12 8.20 3.27 -18.46
CA PRO A 12 6.85 3.72 -18.15
C PRO A 12 5.80 2.60 -18.28
N GLU A 13 6.01 1.68 -19.21
CA GLU A 13 5.14 0.51 -19.39
C GLU A 13 5.26 -0.49 -18.23
N THR A 14 6.47 -0.68 -17.69
CA THR A 14 6.68 -1.48 -16.48
C THR A 14 5.93 -0.87 -15.30
N LEU A 15 6.03 0.45 -15.11
CA LEU A 15 5.30 1.15 -14.04
C LEU A 15 3.78 0.99 -14.20
N ARG A 16 3.25 1.12 -15.43
CA ARG A 16 1.83 0.85 -15.72
C ARG A 16 1.40 -0.58 -15.37
N LYS A 17 2.24 -1.57 -15.66
CA LYS A 17 1.95 -2.97 -15.32
C LYS A 17 1.95 -3.20 -13.80
N ILE A 18 2.84 -2.53 -13.06
CA ILE A 18 2.85 -2.59 -11.60
C ILE A 18 1.58 -1.98 -11.02
N GLU A 19 1.21 -0.77 -11.45
CA GLU A 19 0.00 -0.07 -10.97
C GLU A 19 -1.29 -0.84 -11.27
N SER A 20 -1.36 -1.49 -12.43
CA SER A 20 -2.52 -2.30 -12.83
C SER A 20 -2.52 -3.71 -12.23
N GLY A 21 -1.53 -4.07 -11.42
CA GLY A 21 -1.39 -5.42 -10.85
C GLY A 21 -1.02 -6.50 -11.87
N ARG A 22 -0.61 -6.13 -13.09
CA ARG A 22 -0.19 -7.04 -14.17
C ARG A 22 1.27 -7.51 -14.03
N VAL A 23 1.93 -7.15 -12.95
CA VAL A 23 3.19 -7.77 -12.51
C VAL A 23 2.89 -8.52 -11.21
N ALA A 24 2.78 -9.85 -11.29
CA ALA A 24 2.41 -10.68 -10.15
C ALA A 24 3.43 -10.58 -8.99
N THR A 25 4.71 -10.48 -9.31
CA THR A 25 5.81 -10.40 -8.33
C THR A 25 6.86 -9.40 -8.81
N PRO A 26 6.63 -8.08 -8.63
CA PRO A 26 7.64 -7.09 -8.94
C PRO A 26 8.85 -7.29 -8.03
N ALA A 27 10.05 -7.11 -8.57
CA ALA A 27 11.27 -7.23 -7.77
C ALA A 27 11.28 -6.16 -6.67
N PHE A 28 11.63 -6.55 -5.43
CA PHE A 28 11.69 -5.62 -4.30
C PHE A 28 12.53 -4.35 -4.57
N PRO A 29 13.74 -4.43 -5.18
CA PRO A 29 14.51 -3.23 -5.53
C PRO A 29 13.75 -2.26 -6.44
N THR A 30 12.89 -2.77 -7.32
CA THR A 30 12.05 -1.93 -8.19
C THR A 30 11.04 -1.14 -7.37
N ILE A 31 10.39 -1.77 -6.40
CA ILE A 31 9.44 -1.10 -5.50
C ILE A 31 10.16 -0.06 -4.64
N ALA A 32 11.34 -0.40 -4.10
CA ALA A 32 12.17 0.53 -3.32
C ALA A 32 12.58 1.78 -4.13
N ALA A 33 13.00 1.59 -5.39
CA ALA A 33 13.37 2.71 -6.25
C ALA A 33 12.17 3.65 -6.55
N ILE A 34 11.00 3.08 -6.83
CA ILE A 34 9.77 3.86 -7.06
C ILE A 34 9.39 4.64 -5.80
N ALA A 35 9.40 3.99 -4.62
CA ALA A 35 9.10 4.64 -3.35
C ALA A 35 10.06 5.80 -3.05
N GLY A 36 11.36 5.61 -3.29
CA GLY A 36 12.38 6.65 -3.12
C GLY A 36 12.13 7.88 -4.01
N VAL A 37 11.76 7.68 -5.27
CA VAL A 37 11.43 8.78 -6.19
C VAL A 37 10.17 9.54 -5.77
N LEU A 38 9.20 8.84 -5.16
CA LEU A 38 7.96 9.44 -4.66
C LEU A 38 8.12 10.07 -3.27
N GLY A 39 9.29 9.94 -2.62
CA GLY A 39 9.51 10.42 -1.26
C GLY A 39 8.73 9.64 -0.21
N LEU A 40 8.37 8.38 -0.50
CA LEU A 40 7.62 7.51 0.40
C LEU A 40 8.57 6.56 1.14
N SER A 41 8.34 6.38 2.45
CA SER A 41 8.95 5.30 3.20
C SER A 41 8.32 3.96 2.85
N LEU A 42 9.14 2.91 2.74
CA LEU A 42 8.64 1.54 2.57
C LEU A 42 7.77 1.08 3.74
N ASP A 43 8.01 1.58 4.96
CA ASP A 43 7.16 1.31 6.11
C ASP A 43 5.76 1.90 5.92
N ALA A 44 5.66 3.10 5.34
CA ALA A 44 4.38 3.75 5.08
C ALA A 44 3.59 2.98 4.00
N VAL A 45 4.28 2.52 2.95
CA VAL A 45 3.68 1.68 1.91
C VAL A 45 3.17 0.35 2.50
N TRP A 46 3.97 -0.29 3.35
CA TRP A 46 3.58 -1.53 4.02
C TRP A 46 2.38 -1.35 4.96
N ALA A 47 2.35 -0.27 5.75
CA ALA A 47 1.25 0.04 6.66
C ALA A 47 -0.08 0.25 5.93
N GLU A 48 -0.05 0.88 4.75
CA GLU A 48 -1.26 1.10 3.92
C GLU A 48 -1.81 -0.22 3.37
N ILE A 49 -0.94 -1.08 2.84
CA ILE A 49 -1.32 -2.38 2.27
C ILE A 49 -1.86 -3.30 3.38
N SER A 50 -1.20 -3.32 4.55
CA SER A 50 -1.60 -4.18 5.68
C SER A 50 -2.95 -3.78 6.28
N GLN A 51 -3.30 -2.48 6.26
CA GLN A 51 -4.61 -2.00 6.70
C GLN A 51 -5.71 -2.32 5.67
N SER A 52 -5.38 -2.23 4.38
CA SER A 52 -6.29 -2.60 3.29
C SER A 52 -6.64 -4.10 3.31
N ASP A 53 -5.68 -4.97 3.68
CA ASP A 53 -5.89 -6.41 3.81
C ASP A 53 -6.74 -6.76 5.07
N GLY A 54 -6.64 -5.96 6.13
CA GLY A 54 -7.38 -6.15 7.39
C GLY A 54 -8.85 -5.68 7.35
N GLY A 55 -9.24 -4.88 6.35
CA GLY A 55 -10.59 -4.31 6.23
C GLY A 55 -11.69 -5.30 5.83
N ALA A 56 -11.33 -6.48 5.31
CA ALA A 56 -12.30 -7.50 4.92
C ALA A 56 -12.74 -8.44 6.06
N GLY A 57 -12.12 -8.36 7.25
CA GLY A 57 -12.30 -9.34 8.33
C GLY A 57 -12.79 -8.83 9.69
N LEU A 58 -12.92 -7.52 9.92
CA LEU A 58 -13.23 -6.97 11.26
C LEU A 58 -14.41 -5.99 11.32
N ALA A 59 -15.25 -5.94 10.27
CA ALA A 59 -16.59 -5.34 10.37
C ALA A 59 -17.51 -6.27 11.17
N GLY A 60 -17.24 -6.39 12.48
CA GLY A 60 -17.91 -7.31 13.38
C GLY A 60 -17.31 -7.31 14.78
N SER A 61 -16.89 -6.15 15.29
CA SER A 61 -16.71 -5.97 16.72
C SER A 61 -17.50 -4.74 17.11
N ASP A 62 -18.78 -5.02 17.32
CA ASP A 62 -19.73 -4.17 18.03
C ASP A 62 -19.02 -3.53 19.21
N ARG A 63 -18.77 -2.23 19.09
CA ARG A 63 -18.32 -1.38 20.18
C ARG A 63 -19.54 -1.20 21.08
N GLY A 64 -19.89 -2.25 21.82
CA GLY A 64 -20.95 -2.23 22.81
C GLY A 64 -20.63 -1.18 23.88
N PRO A 65 -21.56 -0.28 24.22
CA PRO A 65 -21.30 0.80 25.16
C PRO A 65 -21.08 0.24 26.56
N ALA A 66 -19.83 0.29 27.03
CA ALA A 66 -19.41 0.02 28.40
C ALA A 66 -19.84 1.15 29.36
N GLU A 67 -21.10 1.58 29.29
CA GLU A 67 -21.61 2.68 30.11
C GLU A 67 -23.09 2.46 30.44
N ARG A 68 -23.37 1.44 31.25
CA ARG A 68 -24.60 1.37 32.07
C ARG A 68 -24.43 0.35 33.20
N LEU A 69 -23.68 0.73 34.23
CA LEU A 69 -23.79 0.12 35.56
C LEU A 69 -23.54 1.18 36.63
N ALA A 70 -24.52 2.09 36.74
CA ALA A 70 -24.75 2.92 37.91
C ALA A 70 -26.26 3.14 38.01
N SER A 71 -26.95 2.21 38.68
CA SER A 71 -28.25 2.38 39.35
C SER A 71 -28.48 1.16 40.24
#